data_AF-A0A259MN30-F1
#
_entry.id   AF-A0A259MN30-F1
#
_cell.length_a   1.000
_cell.length_b   1.000
_cell.length_c   1.000
_cell.angle_alpha   90.00
_cell.angle_beta   90.00
_cell.angle_gamma   90.00
#
_symmetry.space_group_name_H-M   'P 1'
#
loop_
_entity.id
_entity.type
_entity.pdbx_description
1 polymer ?
#
loop_
_entity_poly.entity_id
_entity_poly.type
_entity_poly.pdbx_seq_one_letter_code
_entity_poly.pdbx_strand_id
1 'polypeptide(L)' 'MFICICKAIREREVDAAVRAGARRPADVFRACGKSPQCGTCACDMRDRIAHAIARERAVEPTLLAAD' A
#
# COMPACT_ATOMS: atom_id res chain seq x y z
N MET A 1 1.23 -9.44 -6.48
CA MET A 1 0.13 -10.38 -6.16
C MET A 1 -1.23 -9.65 -6.09
N PHE A 2 -2.38 -10.34 -6.01
CA PHE A 2 -3.64 -9.71 -5.55
C PHE A 2 -3.66 -9.66 -4.03
N ILE A 3 -3.96 -8.49 -3.46
CA ILE A 3 -4.15 -8.31 -2.02
C ILE A 3 -5.64 -8.42 -1.68
N CYS A 4 -6.53 -7.84 -2.49
CA CYS A 4 -7.98 -8.00 -2.33
C CYS A 4 -8.58 -8.66 -3.57
N ILE A 5 -9.14 -9.87 -3.40
CA ILE A 5 -9.79 -10.62 -4.48
C ILE A 5 -11.15 -9.99 -4.82
N CYS A 6 -11.99 -9.71 -3.82
CA CYS A 6 -13.34 -9.14 -4.03
C CYS A 6 -13.34 -7.82 -4.81
N LYS A 7 -12.27 -7.02 -4.66
CA LYS A 7 -12.14 -5.69 -5.26
C LYS A 7 -11.02 -5.63 -6.30
N ALA A 8 -10.41 -6.77 -6.64
CA ALA A 8 -9.30 -6.85 -7.58
C ALA A 8 -8.23 -5.77 -7.34
N ILE A 9 -7.74 -5.65 -6.09
CA ILE A 9 -6.66 -4.73 -5.74
C ILE A 9 -5.37 -5.53 -5.71
N ARG A 10 -4.43 -5.15 -6.57
CA ARG A 10 -3.09 -5.74 -6.66
C ARG A 10 -2.14 -5.02 -5.72
N GLU A 11 -1.09 -5.73 -5.35
CA GLU A 11 0.01 -5.24 -4.53
C GLU A 11 0.62 -3.93 -5.06
N ARG A 12 0.83 -3.84 -6.38
CA ARG A 12 1.32 -2.60 -7.03
C ARG A 12 0.39 -1.40 -6.86
N GLU A 13 -0.91 -1.63 -6.71
CA GLU A 13 -1.90 -0.57 -6.46
C GLU A 13 -1.83 -0.13 -4.98
N VAL A 14 -1.57 -1.08 -4.06
CA VAL A 14 -1.26 -0.74 -2.66
C VAL A 14 -0.01 0.13 -2.59
N ASP A 15 1.07 -0.25 -3.29
CA ASP A 15 2.30 0.55 -3.35
C ASP A 15 2.09 1.95 -3.92
N ALA A 16 1.35 2.04 -5.03
CA ALA A 16 1.03 3.32 -5.63
C ALA A 16 0.22 4.20 -4.67
N ALA A 17 -0.75 3.61 -3.95
CA ALA A 17 -1.50 4.32 -2.94
C ALA A 17 -0.62 4.78 -1.76
N VAL A 18 0.33 3.97 -1.30
CA VAL A 18 1.27 4.34 -0.22
C VAL A 18 2.17 5.51 -0.64
N ARG A 19 2.73 5.47 -1.85
CA ARG A 19 3.47 6.59 -2.46
C ARG A 19 2.62 7.86 -2.55
N ALA A 20 1.32 7.70 -2.81
CA ALA A 20 0.35 8.81 -2.82
C ALA A 20 -0.16 9.20 -1.41
N GLY A 21 0.39 8.63 -0.34
CA GLY A 21 0.10 9.02 1.05
C GLY A 21 -0.84 8.09 1.82
N ALA A 22 -1.27 6.96 1.28
CA ALA A 22 -2.08 5.98 2.02
C ALA A 22 -1.29 5.38 3.20
N ARG A 23 -1.95 5.26 4.37
CA ARG A 23 -1.32 4.70 5.59
C ARG A 23 -2.15 3.60 6.24
N ARG A 24 -3.37 3.37 5.77
CA ARG A 24 -4.25 2.29 6.25
C ARG A 24 -5.10 1.72 5.10
N PRO A 25 -5.66 0.50 5.24
CA PRO A 25 -6.46 -0.14 4.18
C PRO A 25 -7.56 0.75 3.60
N ALA A 26 -8.28 1.51 4.44
CA ALA A 26 -9.32 2.42 4.00
C ALA A 26 -8.82 3.49 3.00
N ASP A 27 -7.58 3.97 3.17
CA ASP A 27 -7.00 4.96 2.26
C ASP A 27 -6.66 4.31 0.91
N VAL A 28 -6.20 3.05 0.91
CA VAL A 28 -5.95 2.27 -0.32
C VAL A 28 -7.24 2.05 -1.09
N PHE A 29 -8.29 1.61 -0.41
CA PHE A 29 -9.62 1.47 -0.99
C PHE A 29 -10.10 2.79 -1.61
N ARG A 30 -9.98 3.90 -0.88
CA ARG A 30 -10.30 5.25 -1.40
C ARG A 30 -9.46 5.62 -2.62
N ALA A 31 -8.14 5.40 -2.59
CA ALA A 31 -7.23 5.69 -3.70
C ALA A 31 -7.54 4.85 -4.95
N CYS A 32 -8.06 3.64 -4.76
CA CYS A 32 -8.50 2.76 -5.86
C CYS A 32 -9.94 3.04 -6.32
N GLY A 33 -10.67 3.97 -5.69
CA GLY A 33 -12.09 4.23 -5.97
C GLY A 33 -13.01 3.06 -5.62
N LYS A 34 -12.69 2.28 -4.58
CA LYS A 34 -13.40 1.05 -4.21
C LYS A 34 -13.81 1.08 -2.75
N SER A 35 -14.96 0.49 -2.42
CA SER A 35 -15.37 0.24 -1.03
C SER A 35 -15.02 -1.19 -0.58
N PRO A 36 -14.69 -1.44 0.70
CA PRO A 36 -14.47 -2.78 1.23
C PRO A 36 -15.69 -3.72 1.03
N GLN A 37 -15.46 -5.04 1.06
CA GLN A 37 -16.53 -6.06 0.97
C GLN A 37 -16.46 -7.09 2.10
N CYS A 38 -15.52 -8.03 2.07
CA CYS A 38 -15.44 -9.10 3.09
C CYS A 38 -14.43 -8.83 4.22
N GLY A 39 -13.46 -7.94 3.98
CA GLY A 39 -12.43 -7.59 4.97
C GLY A 39 -11.30 -8.60 5.15
N THR A 40 -11.34 -9.78 4.54
CA THR A 40 -10.31 -10.84 4.70
C THR A 40 -8.90 -10.36 4.33
N CYS A 41 -8.77 -9.46 3.37
CA CYS A 41 -7.48 -8.89 2.96
C CYS A 41 -6.88 -7.88 3.95
N ALA A 42 -7.56 -7.54 5.06
CA ALA A 42 -7.17 -6.41 5.88
C ALA A 42 -5.80 -6.60 6.55
N CYS A 43 -5.45 -7.81 6.99
CA CYS A 43 -4.13 -8.08 7.57
C CYS A 43 -3.03 -7.96 6.50
N ASP A 44 -3.14 -8.71 5.41
CA ASP A 44 -2.18 -8.66 4.30
C ASP A 44 -2.00 -7.25 3.73
N MET A 45 -3.08 -6.46 3.66
CA MET A 45 -3.02 -5.07 3.22
C MET A 45 -2.27 -4.19 4.21
N ARG A 46 -2.45 -4.36 5.52
CA ARG A 46 -1.68 -3.63 6.55
C ARG A 46 -0.21 -4.00 6.48
N ASP A 47 0.09 -5.29 6.36
CA ASP A 47 1.46 -5.77 6.26
C ASP A 47 2.13 -5.19 5.03
N ARG A 48 1.44 -5.18 3.88
CA ARG A 48 2.01 -4.62 2.66
C ARG A 48 2.23 -3.10 2.75
N ILE A 49 1.32 -2.37 3.38
CA ILE A 49 1.47 -0.93 3.65
C ILE A 49 2.70 -0.69 4.52
N ALA A 50 2.86 -1.44 5.62
CA ALA A 50 4.00 -1.30 6.52
C ALA A 50 5.34 -1.58 5.80
N HIS A 51 5.39 -2.64 5.00
CA HIS A 51 6.56 -2.95 4.18
C HIS A 51 6.86 -1.87 3.15
N ALA A 52 5.85 -1.31 2.47
CA ALA A 52 6.04 -0.24 1.50
C ALA A 52 6.64 1.01 2.16
N ILE A 53 6.09 1.44 3.30
CA ILE A 53 6.59 2.58 4.08
C ILE A 53 8.04 2.35 4.54
N ALA A 54 8.34 1.14 5.06
CA ALA A 54 9.69 0.81 5.50
C ALA A 54 10.70 0.81 4.33
N ARG A 55 10.29 0.30 3.15
CA ARG A 55 11.13 0.33 1.95
C ARG A 55 11.40 1.74 1.44
N GLU A 56 10.39 2.61 1.42
CA GLU A 56 10.58 4.02 1.03
C GLU A 56 11.57 4.73 1.95
N ARG A 57 11.44 4.53 3.27
CA ARG A 57 12.37 5.07 4.28
C ARG A 57 13.79 4.54 4.17
N ALA A 58 13.99 3.32 3.68
CA ALA A 58 15.33 2.77 3.47
C ALA A 58 16.00 3.35 2.21
N VAL A 59 15.21 3.75 1.20
CA VAL A 59 15.72 4.31 -0.06
C VAL A 59 16.08 5.80 0.07
N GLU A 60 15.26 6.59 0.79
CA GLU A 60 15.50 8.04 1.01
C GLU A 60 16.92 8.38 1.52
N PRO A 61 17.48 7.75 2.58
CA PRO A 61 18.82 8.07 3.07
C PRO A 61 19.95 7.70 2.09
N THR A 62 19.69 6.83 1.10
CA THR A 62 20.68 6.53 0.05
C THR A 62 20.69 7.62 -1.03
N LEU A 63 19.56 8.29 -1.26
CA LEU A 63 19.46 9.38 -2.24
C LEU A 63 20.06 10.69 -1.72
N LEU A 64 20.07 10.91 -0.40
CA LEU A 64 20.62 12.09 0.27
C LEU A 64 22.14 12.05 0.53
N ALA A 65 22.81 10.97 0.11
CA ALA A 65 24.25 10.76 0.31
C ALA A 65 25.02 10.79 -1.03
N ALA A 66 24.39 11.26 -2.11
CA ALA A 66 24.91 11.24 -3.48
C ALA A 66 25.23 12.64 -4.03
N ASP A 67 25.16 13.66 -3.18
CA ASP A 67 25.36 15.10 -3.41
C ASP A 67 26.56 15.66 -2.63
#